data_AF-A0A3P6QE52-F1
#
_entry.id   AF-A0A3P6QE52-F1
#
_cell.length_a   1.000
_cell.length_b   1.000
_cell.length_c   1.000
_cell.angle_alpha   90.00
_cell.angle_beta   90.00
_cell.angle_gamma   90.00
#
_symmetry.space_group_name_H-M   'P 1'
#
loop_
_entity.id
_entity.type
_entity.pdbx_description
1 polymer ?
#
loop_
_entity_poly.entity_id
_entity_poly.type
_entity_poly.pdbx_seq_one_letter_code
_entity_poly.pdbx_strand_id
1 'polypeptide(L)' 'MIIFVDCQAFATYLRYSRTLGFEDTPDYGHLRQLFRNLFHRQGLRYDYLFDWNLLKFSSSSRNFTADFPVSHV' A
#
# COMPACT_ATOMS: atom_id res chain seq x y z
N MET A 1 7.15 -12.46 -11.16
CA MET A 1 8.28 -11.51 -11.18
C MET A 1 8.15 -10.37 -10.18
N ILE A 2 6.96 -9.81 -9.90
CA ILE A 2 6.77 -8.71 -8.93
C ILE A 2 7.16 -9.12 -7.49
N ILE A 3 6.76 -10.31 -7.04
CA ILE A 3 6.99 -10.77 -5.65
C ILE A 3 8.49 -10.93 -5.30
N PHE A 4 9.35 -11.31 -6.25
CA PHE A 4 10.78 -11.57 -5.98
C PHE A 4 11.63 -10.30 -5.85
N VAL A 5 11.21 -9.18 -6.45
CA VAL A 5 11.95 -7.90 -6.38
C VAL A 5 11.71 -7.19 -5.05
N ASP A 6 10.53 -7.36 -4.45
CA ASP A 6 10.16 -6.62 -3.24
C ASP A 6 10.74 -7.23 -1.96
N CYS A 7 11.13 -8.51 -1.98
CA CYS A 7 11.70 -9.21 -0.82
C CYS A 7 12.89 -8.44 -0.23
N GLN A 8 13.67 -7.77 -1.07
CA GLN A 8 14.86 -7.04 -0.65
C GLN A 8 14.52 -5.82 0.21
N ALA A 9 13.46 -5.08 -0.12
CA ALA A 9 13.03 -3.93 0.69
C ALA A 9 12.47 -4.39 2.05
N PHE A 10 11.67 -5.46 2.07
CA PHE A 10 11.18 -6.05 3.31
C PHE A 10 12.30 -6.63 4.17
N ALA A 11 13.27 -7.34 3.57
CA ALA A 11 14.44 -7.86 4.29
C ALA A 11 15.30 -6.73 4.88
N THR A 12 15.47 -5.63 4.15
CA THR A 12 16.21 -4.45 4.63
C THR A 12 15.49 -3.80 5.81
N TYR A 13 14.18 -3.61 5.72
CA TYR A 13 13.35 -3.11 6.81
C TYR A 13 13.46 -4.00 8.07
N LEU A 14 13.30 -5.32 7.90
CA LEU A 14 13.37 -6.27 9.02
C LEU A 14 14.76 -6.34 9.65
N ARG A 15 15.84 -6.26 8.87
CA ARG A 15 17.20 -6.15 9.43
C ARG A 15 17.35 -4.87 10.25
N TYR A 16 16.87 -3.74 9.72
CA TYR A 16 16.93 -2.46 10.42
C TYR A 16 16.21 -2.49 11.77
N SER A 17 14.98 -3.04 11.81
CA SER A 17 14.24 -3.18 13.07
C SER A 17 14.93 -4.09 14.09
N ARG A 18 15.68 -5.10 13.64
CA ARG A 18 16.42 -6.01 14.52
C ARG A 18 17.72 -5.43 15.05
N THR A 19 18.31 -4.45 14.35
CA THR A 19 19.54 -3.78 14.77
C THR A 19 19.28 -2.57 15.66
N LEU A 20 18.04 -2.13 15.78
CA LEU A 20 17.67 -0.98 16.59
C LEU A 20 17.82 -1.32 18.09
N GLY A 21 18.64 -0.56 18.80
CA GLY A 21 18.77 -0.64 20.24
C GLY A 21 17.52 -0.16 20.96
N PHE A 22 17.39 -0.50 22.25
CA PHE A 22 16.23 -0.11 23.06
C PHE A 22 16.07 1.42 23.20
N GLU A 23 17.17 2.16 23.24
CA GLU A 23 17.18 3.63 23.34
C GLU A 23 17.39 4.34 21.99
N ASP A 24 17.59 3.58 20.91
CA ASP A 24 17.84 4.16 19.59
C ASP A 24 16.54 4.70 19.00
N THR A 25 16.59 5.92 18.49
CA THR A 25 15.45 6.49 17.76
C THR A 25 15.45 5.96 16.33
N PRO A 26 14.40 5.24 15.90
CA PRO A 26 14.32 4.74 14.53
C PRO A 26 14.18 5.90 13.54
N ASP A 27 14.98 5.84 12.46
CA ASP A 27 14.90 6.75 11.32
C ASP A 27 13.72 6.33 10.42
N TYR A 28 12.55 6.81 10.81
CA TYR A 28 11.33 6.64 10.00
C TYR A 28 11.42 7.34 8.64
N GLY A 29 12.29 8.34 8.47
CA GLY A 29 12.49 9.02 7.18
C GLY A 29 13.05 8.04 6.16
N HIS A 30 14.14 7.38 6.52
CA HIS A 30 14.77 6.35 5.70
C HIS A 30 13.82 5.19 5.38
N LEU A 31 13.13 4.65 6.39
CA LEU A 31 12.21 3.52 6.21
C LEU A 31 11.04 3.86 5.27
N ARG A 32 10.45 5.06 5.41
CA ARG A 32 9.39 5.51 4.51
C ARG A 32 9.89 5.71 3.09
N GLN A 33 11.12 6.18 2.92
CA GLN A 33 11.70 6.41 1.60
C GLN A 33 11.99 5.10 0.87
N LEU A 34 12.38 4.04 1.59
CA LEU A 34 12.58 2.70 1.03
C LEU A 34 11.31 2.19 0.31
N PHE A 35 10.16 2.26 0.98
CA PHE A 35 8.88 1.82 0.41
C PHE A 35 8.35 2.78 -0.66
N ARG A 36 8.52 4.10 -0.51
CA ARG A 36 8.14 5.07 -1.57
C ARG A 36 8.90 4.82 -2.87
N ASN A 37 10.20 4.57 -2.78
CA ASN A 37 11.03 4.26 -3.94
C ASN A 37 10.58 2.96 -4.62
N LEU A 38 10.19 1.95 -3.85
CA LEU A 38 9.63 0.71 -4.37
C LEU A 38 8.29 0.94 -5.09
N PHE A 39 7.40 1.72 -4.47
CA PHE A 39 6.10 2.09 -5.05
C PHE A 39 6.24 2.82 -6.39
N HIS A 40 7.17 3.78 -6.46
CA HIS A 40 7.48 4.50 -7.69
C HIS A 40 8.04 3.58 -8.78
N ARG A 41 8.92 2.63 -8.43
CA ARG A 41 9.50 1.66 -9.38
C ARG A 41 8.46 0.70 -9.96
N GLN A 42 7.44 0.36 -9.18
CA GLN A 42 6.32 -0.47 -9.65
C GLN A 42 5.29 0.30 -10.48
N GLY A 43 5.40 1.63 -10.58
CA GLY A 43 4.44 2.46 -11.29
C GLY A 43 3.07 2.54 -10.63
N LEU A 44 2.98 2.22 -9.33
CA LEU A 44 1.73 2.26 -8.58
C LEU A 44 1.33 3.71 -8.28
N ARG A 45 0.04 4.01 -8.45
CA ARG A 45 -0.53 5.32 -8.11
C ARG A 45 -0.93 5.37 -6.64
N TYR A 46 -0.65 6.49 -5.99
CA TYR A 46 -1.23 6.84 -4.70
C TYR A 46 -2.67 7.32 -4.89
N ASP A 47 -3.57 6.41 -5.26
CA ASP A 47 -4.99 6.69 -5.45
C ASP A 47 -5.83 6.46 -4.17
N TYR A 48 -5.19 6.03 -3.07
CA TYR A 48 -5.84 5.63 -1.81
C TYR A 48 -6.86 4.50 -1.98
N LEU A 49 -6.82 3.79 -3.12
CA LEU A 49 -7.69 2.66 -3.42
C LEU A 49 -7.00 1.36 -3.01
N PHE A 50 -7.17 1.03 -1.74
CA PHE A 50 -6.72 -0.25 -1.20
C PHE A 50 -7.73 -1.38 -1.51
N ASP A 51 -7.28 -2.63 -1.45
CA ASP A 51 -8.08 -3.83 -1.74
C ASP A 51 -9.39 -3.91 -0.94
N TRP A 52 -9.40 -3.39 0.29
CA TRP A 52 -10.62 -3.33 1.11
C TRP A 52 -11.69 -2.36 0.58
N ASN A 53 -11.32 -1.37 -0.23
CA ASN A 53 -12.28 -0.52 -0.93
C ASN A 53 -12.97 -1.31 -2.05
N LEU A 54 -12.23 -2.17 -2.76
CA LEU A 54 -12.78 -3.06 -3.80
C LEU A 54 -13.72 -4.12 -3.22
N LEU A 55 -13.48 -4.61 -2.00
CA LEU A 55 -14.37 -5.55 -1.34
C LEU A 55 -15.77 -4.98 -1.11
N LYS A 56 -15.90 -3.66 -0.88
CA LYS A 56 -17.22 -2.99 -0.80
C LYS A 56 -17.96 -2.95 -2.13
N PHE A 57 -17.24 -2.92 -3.25
CA PHE A 57 -17.84 -3.03 -4.60
C PHE A 57 -18.18 -4.48 -4.96
N SER A 58 -17.41 -5.46 -4.47
CA SER A 58 -17.68 -6.89 -4.68
C SER A 58 -18.87 -7.40 -3.88
N SER A 59 -19.11 -6.89 -2.66
CA SER A 59 -20.30 -7.25 -1.87
C SER A 59 -21.60 -6.65 -2.41
N SER A 60 -21.51 -5.58 -3.22
CA SER A 60 -22.66 -4.90 -3.85
C SER A 60 -22.86 -5.26 -5.33
N SER A 61 -22.08 -6.20 -5.86
CA SER A 61 -22.29 -6.73 -7.23
C SER A 61 -23.12 -8.03 -7.27
N ARG A 62 -24.05 -8.16 -6.33
CA ARG A 62 -25.41 -8.57 -6.71
C ARG A 62 -26.21 -7.27 -6.84
N ASN A 63 -26.32 -6.77 -8.07
CA ASN A 63 -27.19 -5.66 -8.50
C ASN A 63 -26.53 -4.25 -8.59
N PHE A 64 -25.52 -4.07 -9.44
CA PHE A 64 -25.10 -2.72 -9.89
C PHE A 64 -26.00 -2.17 -11.03
N THR A 65 -27.32 -2.39 -10.96
CA THR A 65 -28.28 -1.82 -11.93
C THR A 65 -29.49 -1.14 -11.28
N ALA A 66 -29.44 -0.82 -10.00
CA ALA A 66 -30.44 0.03 -9.37
C ALA A 66 -29.76 0.91 -8.30
N ASP A 67 -30.15 2.17 -8.21
CA ASP A 67 -29.84 3.11 -7.13
C ASP A 67 -28.52 3.88 -7.14
N PHE A 68 -28.03 4.30 -8.32
CA PHE A 68 -27.45 5.64 -8.40
C PHE A 68 -28.52 6.60 -8.94
N PRO A 69 -29.15 7.44 -8.10
CA PRO A 69 -29.89 8.57 -8.65
C PRO A 69 -28.86 9.49 -9.32
N VAL A 70 -28.99 9.65 -10.63
CA VAL A 70 -28.32 10.72 -11.37
C VAL A 70 -28.86 12.02 -10.81
N SER A 71 -28.17 12.59 -9.83
CA SER A 71 -28.34 13.99 -9.47
C SER A 71 -27.66 14.81 -10.55
N HIS A 72 -28.48 15.30 -11.47
CA HIS A 72 -28.23 16.54 -12.19
C HIS A 72 -27.57 17.58 -11.27
N VAL A 73 -26.34 17.98 -11.61
CA VAL A 73 -25.89 19.39 -11.66
C VAL A 73 -24.98 19.50 -12.88
#